data_AF-A0A0L0W325-F1
#
_entry.id   AF-A0A0L0W325-F1
#
_cell.length_a   1.000
_cell.length_b   1.000
_cell.length_c   1.000
_cell.angle_alpha   90.00
_cell.angle_beta   90.00
_cell.angle_gamma   90.00
#
_symmetry.space_group_name_H-M   'P 1'
#
loop_
_entity.id
_entity.type
_entity.pdbx_description
1 polymer ?
#
loop_
_entity_poly.entity_id
_entity_poly.type
_entity_poly.pdbx_seq_one_letter_code
_entity_poly.pdbx_strand_id
1 'polypeptide(L)'
;MDDKKSLDYIQQFSRINSDESKQLRSVDRTYDLYCAEVEESHAEHLQRRQQYGLTDAISNRFLVDSKKNLRIRKLMEKLEEEEPEKLFNPFLELEGFDGLKDTPVEVLHVALLGFVKYLARNVGKSLKETEKAELIGRLQSFNTQGLNIPPINANGMVKHIKSLVGKDFKVLVQVAPFTFFKYLTPEHRAIWTALCKLVPFIFVTKINNMKEHQTQLKAQIQNFIYQCVKVTGQWVKKPKFHHLLHLPEFILRFGPASLFSTEKFESFNGVMRNASIHSNRQSPSRDIAITFGPTLCTAESASRAVQCTQFKMLRALRVQ
;
A
#
# COMPACT_ATOMS: atom_id res chain seq x y z
N MET A 1 -10.29 -14.86 25.08
CA MET A 1 -10.39 -13.63 24.27
C MET A 1 -9.41 -12.54 24.74
N ASP A 2 -8.81 -12.67 25.93
CA ASP A 2 -7.87 -11.70 26.54
C ASP A 2 -6.43 -11.73 26.02
N ASP A 3 -6.08 -12.70 25.19
CA ASP A 3 -4.70 -12.90 24.72
C ASP A 3 -4.23 -11.88 23.66
N LYS A 4 -5.13 -11.01 23.19
CA LYS A 4 -4.84 -9.98 22.16
C LYS A 4 -4.28 -8.67 22.73
N LYS A 5 -3.93 -8.66 24.01
CA LYS A 5 -3.28 -7.54 24.71
C LYS A 5 -1.99 -7.97 25.41
N SER A 6 -1.61 -9.25 25.35
CA SER A 6 -0.40 -9.74 26.01
C SER A 6 0.85 -9.10 25.40
N LEU A 7 1.88 -8.92 26.23
CA LEU A 7 3.15 -8.32 25.80
C LEU A 7 3.79 -9.16 24.68
N ASP A 8 3.74 -10.49 24.82
CA ASP A 8 4.24 -11.44 23.83
C ASP A 8 3.55 -11.28 22.47
N TYR A 9 2.22 -11.13 22.47
CA TYR A 9 1.43 -10.88 21.26
C TYR A 9 1.84 -9.61 20.52
N ILE A 10 2.18 -8.55 21.26
CA ILE A 10 2.62 -7.26 20.69
C ILE A 10 4.07 -7.35 20.18
N GLN A 11 4.95 -8.02 20.93
CA GLN A 11 6.37 -8.18 20.58
C GLN A 11 6.56 -9.01 19.30
N GLN A 12 5.84 -10.13 19.15
CA GLN A 12 5.87 -10.94 17.92
C GLN A 12 5.45 -10.13 16.68
N PHE A 13 4.50 -9.21 16.84
CA PHE A 13 4.06 -8.36 15.74
C PHE A 13 5.08 -7.27 15.40
N SER A 14 5.59 -6.57 16.42
CA SER A 14 6.42 -5.40 16.19
C SER A 14 7.78 -5.75 15.58
N ARG A 15 8.22 -7.03 15.65
CA ARG A 15 9.49 -7.55 15.09
C ARG A 15 10.66 -6.57 15.27
N ILE A 16 10.67 -5.89 16.42
CA ILE A 16 11.74 -4.99 16.82
C ILE A 16 12.91 -5.94 17.11
N ASN A 17 13.93 -5.95 16.24
CA ASN A 17 15.14 -6.79 16.30
C ASN A 17 15.05 -8.16 15.57
N SER A 18 14.88 -8.18 14.25
CA SER A 18 15.38 -9.34 13.46
C SER A 18 16.36 -8.86 12.41
N ASP A 19 17.63 -9.21 12.62
CA ASP A 19 18.79 -8.85 11.81
C ASP A 19 18.57 -9.11 10.31
N GLU A 20 18.85 -8.09 9.50
CA GLU A 20 18.59 -8.07 8.07
C GLU A 20 19.87 -8.23 7.22
N SER A 21 20.25 -9.46 6.93
CA SER A 21 21.03 -9.78 5.72
C SER A 21 20.11 -10.52 4.74
N LYS A 22 19.33 -9.79 3.93
CA LYS A 22 18.10 -10.34 3.30
C LYS A 22 18.12 -10.52 1.77
N GLN A 23 19.08 -9.94 1.04
CA GLN A 23 19.08 -9.97 -0.43
C GLN A 23 19.39 -11.37 -1.00
N LEU A 24 20.49 -12.01 -0.57
CA LEU A 24 20.83 -13.39 -0.97
C LEU A 24 19.71 -14.39 -0.63
N ARG A 25 18.99 -14.17 0.48
CA ARG A 25 17.90 -15.05 0.92
C ARG A 25 16.65 -14.97 0.03
N SER A 26 16.50 -13.97 -0.84
CA SER A 26 15.24 -13.76 -1.57
C SER A 26 15.14 -14.65 -2.81
N VAL A 27 16.25 -14.85 -3.53
CA VAL A 27 16.33 -15.77 -4.68
C VAL A 27 16.09 -17.20 -4.20
N ASP A 28 16.91 -17.69 -3.28
CA ASP A 28 16.83 -19.05 -2.72
C ASP A 28 15.43 -19.37 -2.17
N ARG A 29 14.81 -18.42 -1.45
CA ARG A 29 13.44 -18.60 -0.93
C ARG A 29 12.39 -18.63 -2.02
N THR A 30 12.59 -17.96 -3.15
CA THR A 30 11.65 -18.02 -4.27
C THR A 30 11.72 -19.39 -4.94
N TYR A 31 12.92 -19.94 -5.12
CA TYR A 31 13.11 -21.31 -5.59
C TYR A 31 12.51 -22.33 -4.61
N ASP A 32 12.78 -22.21 -3.32
CA ASP A 32 12.20 -23.09 -2.28
C ASP A 32 10.67 -23.06 -2.27
N LEU A 33 10.05 -21.89 -2.48
CA LEU A 33 8.59 -21.78 -2.62
C LEU A 33 8.05 -22.52 -3.85
N TYR A 34 8.79 -22.46 -4.96
CA TYR A 34 8.41 -23.16 -6.19
C TYR A 34 8.51 -24.67 -6.01
N CYS A 35 9.65 -25.16 -5.49
CA CYS A 35 9.85 -26.57 -5.15
C CYS A 35 8.77 -27.07 -4.19
N ALA A 36 8.42 -26.29 -3.16
CA ALA A 36 7.35 -26.67 -2.22
C ALA A 36 5.98 -26.87 -2.90
N GLU A 37 5.65 -26.11 -3.96
CA GLU A 37 4.39 -26.29 -4.70
C GLU A 37 4.44 -27.48 -5.67
N VAL A 38 5.57 -27.68 -6.33
CA VAL A 38 5.74 -28.70 -7.39
C VAL A 38 6.04 -30.08 -6.81
N GLU A 39 6.93 -30.16 -5.84
CA GLU A 39 7.49 -31.42 -5.31
C GLU A 39 6.78 -31.88 -4.02
N GLU A 40 6.29 -30.94 -3.21
CA GLU A 40 5.70 -31.25 -1.91
C GLU A 40 4.17 -31.12 -1.94
N SER A 41 3.63 -29.94 -1.58
CA SER A 41 2.19 -29.72 -1.58
C SER A 41 1.85 -28.24 -1.60
N HIS A 42 0.64 -27.94 -2.11
CA HIS A 42 0.09 -26.59 -2.05
C HIS A 42 0.04 -26.01 -0.62
N ALA A 43 -0.25 -26.87 0.38
CA ALA A 43 -0.32 -26.47 1.78
C ALA A 43 1.04 -26.00 2.33
N GLU A 44 2.11 -26.73 1.98
CA GLU A 44 3.47 -26.39 2.40
C GLU A 44 3.95 -25.09 1.75
N HIS A 45 3.70 -24.93 0.45
CA HIS A 45 3.98 -23.69 -0.25
C HIS A 45 3.25 -22.49 0.38
N LEU A 46 1.98 -22.63 0.77
CA LEU A 46 1.22 -21.61 1.50
C LEU A 46 1.84 -21.29 2.87
N GLN A 47 2.34 -22.28 3.59
CA GLN A 47 3.01 -22.12 4.88
C GLN A 47 4.33 -21.36 4.74
N ARG A 48 5.23 -21.83 3.86
CA ARG A 48 6.53 -21.18 3.58
C ARG A 48 6.35 -19.77 3.06
N ARG A 49 5.35 -19.53 2.20
CA ARG A 49 5.02 -18.19 1.68
C ARG A 49 4.72 -17.21 2.80
N GLN A 50 3.92 -17.63 3.78
CA GLN A 50 3.58 -16.79 4.93
C GLN A 50 4.80 -16.54 5.82
N GLN A 51 5.66 -17.55 6.01
CA GLN A 51 6.87 -17.43 6.81
C GLN A 51 7.88 -16.48 6.17
N TYR A 52 8.08 -16.58 4.86
CA TYR A 52 9.04 -15.77 4.11
C TYR A 52 8.50 -14.37 3.82
N GLY A 53 7.18 -14.21 3.69
CA GLY A 53 6.56 -12.95 3.28
C GLY A 53 6.91 -12.56 1.84
N LEU A 54 7.25 -13.55 1.01
CA LEU A 54 7.71 -13.36 -0.37
C LEU A 54 6.67 -13.93 -1.34
N THR A 55 6.47 -13.23 -2.45
CA THR A 55 5.63 -13.71 -3.54
C THR A 55 6.24 -13.29 -4.87
N ASP A 56 6.36 -14.24 -5.79
CA ASP A 56 6.76 -13.98 -7.17
C ASP A 56 5.55 -14.15 -8.10
N ALA A 57 5.19 -13.09 -8.83
CA ALA A 57 4.05 -13.12 -9.73
C ALA A 57 4.27 -14.01 -10.96
N ILE A 58 5.51 -14.18 -11.41
CA ILE A 58 5.82 -14.96 -12.62
C ILE A 58 5.68 -16.45 -12.33
N SER A 59 6.42 -16.97 -11.37
CA SER A 59 6.33 -18.39 -10.97
C SER A 59 4.91 -18.76 -10.53
N ASN A 60 4.23 -17.89 -9.77
CA ASN A 60 2.82 -18.12 -9.41
C ASN A 60 1.88 -18.25 -10.60
N ARG A 61 2.12 -17.46 -11.65
CA ARG A 61 1.29 -17.55 -12.86
C ARG A 61 1.51 -18.89 -13.56
N PHE A 62 2.76 -19.35 -13.67
CA PHE A 62 3.05 -20.69 -14.20
C PHE A 62 2.35 -21.77 -13.38
N LEU A 63 2.48 -21.74 -12.05
CA LEU A 63 1.87 -22.71 -11.14
C LEU A 63 0.33 -22.73 -11.19
N VAL A 64 -0.31 -21.58 -11.40
CA VAL A 64 -1.78 -21.47 -11.49
C VAL A 64 -2.28 -21.84 -12.88
N ASP A 65 -1.64 -21.34 -13.94
CA ASP A 65 -2.11 -21.50 -15.31
C ASP A 65 -1.79 -22.90 -15.86
N SER A 66 -0.69 -23.54 -15.44
CA SER A 66 -0.33 -24.91 -15.85
C SER A 66 -1.38 -25.95 -15.44
N LYS A 67 -2.07 -25.73 -14.30
CA LYS A 67 -3.17 -26.59 -13.82
C LYS A 67 -4.38 -26.59 -14.77
N LYS A 68 -4.55 -25.54 -15.59
CA LYS A 68 -5.72 -25.34 -16.47
C LYS A 68 -5.37 -25.39 -17.95
N ASN A 69 -4.11 -25.19 -18.32
CA ASN A 69 -3.68 -25.03 -19.70
C ASN A 69 -2.48 -25.93 -20.02
N LEU A 70 -2.72 -26.96 -20.83
CA LEU A 70 -1.70 -27.92 -21.24
C LEU A 70 -0.52 -27.27 -21.99
N ARG A 71 -0.75 -26.18 -22.73
CA ARG A 71 0.35 -25.47 -23.43
C ARG A 71 1.28 -24.80 -22.44
N ILE A 72 0.73 -24.21 -21.38
CA ILE A 72 1.52 -23.58 -20.32
C ILE A 72 2.25 -24.62 -19.50
N ARG A 73 1.61 -25.77 -19.23
CA ARG A 73 2.27 -26.90 -18.56
C ARG A 73 3.48 -27.41 -19.35
N LYS A 74 3.33 -27.66 -20.65
CA LYS A 74 4.46 -28.08 -21.52
C LYS A 74 5.56 -27.02 -21.59
N LEU A 75 5.18 -25.74 -21.62
CA LEU A 75 6.16 -24.65 -21.57
C LEU A 75 6.91 -24.63 -20.24
N MET A 76 6.20 -24.83 -19.12
CA MET A 76 6.80 -24.89 -17.78
C MET A 76 7.79 -26.06 -17.68
N GLU A 77 7.39 -27.27 -18.07
CA GLU A 77 8.25 -28.47 -18.11
C GLU A 77 9.50 -28.23 -18.98
N LYS A 78 9.32 -27.60 -20.15
CA LYS A 78 10.45 -27.22 -21.02
C LYS A 78 11.42 -26.23 -20.37
N LEU A 79 10.88 -25.21 -19.70
CA LEU A 79 11.70 -24.20 -19.02
C LEU A 79 12.41 -24.79 -17.79
N GLU A 80 11.80 -25.73 -17.07
CA GLU A 80 12.46 -26.44 -15.97
C GLU A 80 13.72 -27.20 -16.43
N GLU A 81 13.69 -27.77 -17.63
CA GLU A 81 14.82 -28.52 -18.20
C GLU A 81 15.88 -27.62 -18.85
N GLU A 82 15.47 -26.60 -19.62
CA GLU A 82 16.37 -25.83 -20.47
C GLU A 82 16.86 -24.52 -19.83
N GLU A 83 15.97 -23.78 -19.16
CA GLU A 83 16.19 -22.38 -18.72
C GLU A 83 15.38 -22.05 -17.45
N PRO A 84 15.67 -22.70 -16.30
CA PRO A 84 14.83 -22.63 -15.10
C PRO A 84 14.69 -21.22 -14.52
N GLU A 85 15.68 -20.34 -14.73
CA GLU A 85 15.65 -18.92 -14.34
C GLU A 85 14.47 -18.16 -14.96
N LYS A 86 13.98 -18.57 -16.14
CA LYS A 86 12.84 -17.91 -16.82
C LYS A 86 11.49 -18.20 -16.18
N LEU A 87 11.42 -19.16 -15.26
CA LEU A 87 10.22 -19.42 -14.46
C LEU A 87 10.02 -18.39 -13.37
N PHE A 88 11.08 -17.65 -13.03
CA PHE A 88 11.12 -16.70 -11.94
C PHE A 88 11.18 -15.26 -12.44
N ASN A 89 10.94 -14.33 -11.52
CA ASN A 89 11.10 -12.92 -11.83
C ASN A 89 12.58 -12.54 -11.99
N PRO A 90 13.03 -12.09 -13.18
CA PRO A 90 14.43 -11.72 -13.42
C PRO A 90 14.87 -10.51 -12.61
N PHE A 91 13.95 -9.76 -12.00
CA PHE A 91 14.31 -8.70 -11.06
C PHE A 91 15.01 -9.23 -9.80
N LEU A 92 14.80 -10.50 -9.42
CA LEU A 92 15.43 -11.09 -8.24
C LEU A 92 16.94 -11.24 -8.40
N GLU A 93 17.43 -11.34 -9.63
CA GLU A 93 18.85 -11.45 -9.97
C GLU A 93 19.50 -10.10 -10.29
N LEU A 94 18.71 -9.03 -10.33
CA LEU A 94 19.23 -7.70 -10.67
C LEU A 94 20.16 -7.19 -9.57
N GLU A 95 21.43 -6.98 -9.93
CA GLU A 95 22.41 -6.41 -9.02
C GLU A 95 21.92 -5.05 -8.50
N GLY A 96 21.89 -4.91 -7.17
CA GLY A 96 21.40 -3.71 -6.49
C GLY A 96 19.89 -3.64 -6.27
N PHE A 97 19.10 -4.63 -6.68
CA PHE A 97 17.68 -4.75 -6.32
C PHE A 97 17.47 -5.59 -5.06
N ASP A 98 16.89 -5.00 -4.03
CA ASP A 98 16.46 -5.65 -2.81
C ASP A 98 14.94 -5.45 -2.68
N GLY A 99 14.17 -6.51 -2.88
CA GLY A 99 12.70 -6.44 -2.91
C GLY A 99 12.07 -5.83 -1.65
N LEU A 100 12.69 -5.95 -0.47
CA LEU A 100 12.17 -5.34 0.75
C LEU A 100 12.47 -3.85 0.81
N LYS A 101 13.63 -3.48 0.30
CA LYS A 101 14.23 -2.15 0.40
C LYS A 101 13.79 -1.25 -0.76
N ASP A 102 13.48 -1.84 -1.91
CA ASP A 102 13.11 -1.18 -3.17
C ASP A 102 11.61 -1.24 -3.48
N THR A 103 10.82 -1.82 -2.59
CA THR A 103 9.35 -1.78 -2.66
C THR A 103 8.82 -0.86 -1.55
N PRO A 104 8.83 0.47 -1.77
CA PRO A 104 8.48 1.41 -0.72
C PRO A 104 7.01 1.33 -0.33
N VAL A 105 6.73 1.77 0.90
CA VAL A 105 5.38 1.79 1.48
C VAL A 105 4.44 2.65 0.63
N GLU A 106 3.38 2.04 0.15
CA GLU A 106 2.33 2.74 -0.58
C GLU A 106 1.43 3.56 0.36
N VAL A 107 1.78 4.81 0.62
CA VAL A 107 1.17 5.64 1.68
C VAL A 107 -0.33 5.88 1.51
N LEU A 108 -0.85 5.96 0.28
CA LEU A 108 -2.29 6.05 0.03
C LEU A 108 -3.01 4.81 0.58
N HIS A 109 -2.50 3.63 0.24
CA HIS A 109 -3.08 2.36 0.61
C HIS A 109 -2.86 2.02 2.08
N VAL A 110 -1.70 2.37 2.63
CA VAL A 110 -1.34 2.11 4.03
C VAL A 110 -2.00 3.10 4.99
N ALA A 111 -2.00 4.39 4.69
CA ALA A 111 -2.57 5.42 5.57
C ALA A 111 -4.06 5.65 5.31
N LEU A 112 -4.41 6.30 4.21
CA LEU A 112 -5.78 6.79 3.96
C LEU A 112 -6.76 5.62 3.74
N LEU A 113 -6.44 4.71 2.83
CA LEU A 113 -7.26 3.52 2.58
C LEU A 113 -6.96 2.37 3.55
N GLY A 114 -6.06 2.61 4.51
CA GLY A 114 -5.65 1.66 5.53
C GLY A 114 -6.15 2.06 6.90
N PHE A 115 -5.23 2.46 7.79
CA PHE A 115 -5.55 2.72 9.19
C PHE A 115 -6.57 3.85 9.37
N VAL A 116 -6.57 4.88 8.52
CA VAL A 116 -7.58 5.95 8.56
C VAL A 116 -8.96 5.38 8.23
N LYS A 117 -9.09 4.66 7.12
CA LYS A 117 -10.33 3.98 6.73
C LYS A 117 -10.84 3.01 7.81
N TYR A 118 -9.95 2.28 8.46
CA TYR A 118 -10.31 1.36 9.52
C TYR A 118 -10.89 2.08 10.75
N LEU A 119 -10.27 3.19 11.17
CA LEU A 119 -10.75 4.01 12.27
C LEU A 119 -12.05 4.74 11.91
N ALA A 120 -12.15 5.32 10.72
CA ALA A 120 -13.36 5.97 10.20
C ALA A 120 -14.55 5.00 10.15
N ARG A 121 -14.33 3.74 9.75
CA ARG A 121 -15.34 2.68 9.79
C ARG A 121 -15.83 2.37 11.19
N ASN A 122 -14.95 2.42 12.20
CA ASN A 122 -15.34 2.21 13.59
C ASN A 122 -16.28 3.34 14.05
N VAL A 123 -15.87 4.60 13.81
CA VAL A 123 -16.70 5.77 14.14
C VAL A 123 -18.05 5.73 13.42
N GLY A 124 -18.06 5.47 12.10
CA GLY A 124 -19.29 5.37 11.33
C GLY A 124 -20.22 4.23 11.76
N LYS A 125 -19.72 3.21 12.46
CA LYS A 125 -20.54 2.13 13.04
C LYS A 125 -21.10 2.50 14.41
N SER A 126 -20.41 3.34 15.19
CA SER A 126 -20.83 3.70 16.54
C SER A 126 -21.86 4.84 16.58
N LEU A 127 -21.97 5.65 15.51
CA LEU A 127 -22.90 6.78 15.44
C LEU A 127 -24.36 6.34 15.27
N LYS A 128 -25.23 6.89 16.13
CA LYS A 128 -26.70 6.83 16.00
C LYS A 128 -27.18 7.74 14.87
N GLU A 129 -28.42 7.55 14.42
CA GLU A 129 -28.96 8.32 13.29
C GLU A 129 -29.07 9.83 13.60
N THR A 130 -29.42 10.18 14.84
CA THR A 130 -29.44 11.58 15.31
C THR A 130 -28.04 12.19 15.33
N GLU A 131 -27.02 11.44 15.75
CA GLU A 131 -25.62 11.87 15.76
C GLU A 131 -25.07 12.04 14.36
N LYS A 132 -25.48 11.18 13.41
CA LYS A 132 -25.14 11.34 11.99
C LYS A 132 -25.73 12.62 11.41
N ALA A 133 -26.98 12.95 11.73
CA ALA A 133 -27.62 14.20 11.29
C ALA A 133 -26.87 15.43 11.84
N GLU A 134 -26.49 15.41 13.12
CA GLU A 134 -25.69 16.50 13.71
C GLU A 134 -24.29 16.58 13.06
N LEU A 135 -23.64 15.45 12.81
CA LEU A 135 -22.34 15.40 12.13
C LEU A 135 -22.42 15.98 10.71
N ILE A 136 -23.50 15.68 9.97
CA ILE A 136 -23.75 16.28 8.65
C ILE A 136 -23.81 17.81 8.78
N GLY A 137 -24.61 18.33 9.73
CA GLY A 137 -24.72 19.77 9.96
C GLY A 137 -23.38 20.42 10.28
N ARG A 138 -22.55 19.78 11.12
CA ARG A 138 -21.19 20.24 11.45
C ARG A 138 -20.24 20.24 10.26
N LEU A 139 -20.32 19.22 9.41
CA LEU A 139 -19.49 19.13 8.20
C LEU A 139 -19.92 20.17 7.15
N GLN A 140 -21.22 20.48 7.06
CA GLN A 140 -21.75 21.51 6.17
C GLN A 140 -21.37 22.92 6.62
N SER A 141 -21.34 23.17 7.94
CA SER A 141 -20.97 24.48 8.50
C SER A 141 -19.46 24.69 8.62
N PHE A 142 -18.65 23.66 8.38
CA PHE A 142 -17.20 23.77 8.50
C PHE A 142 -16.63 24.70 7.42
N ASN A 143 -15.92 25.75 7.85
CA ASN A 143 -15.26 26.67 6.92
C ASN A 143 -14.05 25.99 6.27
N THR A 144 -14.14 25.73 4.96
CA THR A 144 -13.08 25.07 4.19
C THR A 144 -12.01 26.01 3.65
N GLN A 145 -12.15 27.33 3.80
CA GLN A 145 -11.22 28.33 3.24
C GLN A 145 -9.77 28.08 3.68
N GLY A 146 -9.56 27.82 4.98
CA GLY A 146 -8.22 27.56 5.52
C GLY A 146 -7.58 26.25 5.05
N LEU A 147 -8.36 25.32 4.47
CA LEU A 147 -7.86 24.06 3.93
C LEU A 147 -7.68 24.10 2.40
N ASN A 148 -8.14 25.18 1.73
CA ASN A 148 -8.16 25.29 0.28
C ASN A 148 -8.81 24.08 -0.41
N ILE A 149 -9.96 23.63 0.12
CA ILE A 149 -10.76 22.51 -0.44
C ILE A 149 -12.18 22.98 -0.78
N PRO A 150 -12.85 22.34 -1.77
CA PRO A 150 -14.24 22.64 -2.06
C PRO A 150 -15.15 22.33 -0.85
N PRO A 151 -16.39 22.86 -0.85
CA PRO A 151 -17.37 22.53 0.17
C PRO A 151 -17.52 21.02 0.36
N ILE A 152 -17.59 20.58 1.62
CA ILE A 152 -17.64 19.17 1.97
C ILE A 152 -19.01 18.62 1.58
N ASN A 153 -19.06 17.57 0.75
CA ASN A 153 -20.28 16.80 0.55
C ASN A 153 -20.59 15.97 1.80
N ALA A 154 -21.11 16.63 2.85
CA ALA A 154 -21.34 16.05 4.16
C ALA A 154 -22.29 14.85 4.11
N ASN A 155 -23.39 14.96 3.36
CA ASN A 155 -24.36 13.89 3.17
C ASN A 155 -23.69 12.64 2.58
N GLY A 156 -22.94 12.81 1.49
CA GLY A 156 -22.19 11.72 0.87
C GLY A 156 -21.13 11.14 1.81
N MET A 157 -20.37 12.00 2.49
CA MET A 157 -19.28 11.60 3.38
C MET A 157 -19.79 10.74 4.56
N VAL A 158 -20.86 11.16 5.23
CA VAL A 158 -21.43 10.41 6.36
C VAL A 158 -22.13 9.14 5.89
N LYS A 159 -22.92 9.22 4.80
CA LYS A 159 -23.62 8.05 4.22
C LYS A 159 -22.65 6.96 3.78
N HIS A 160 -21.52 7.35 3.19
CA HIS A 160 -20.54 6.44 2.60
C HIS A 160 -19.23 6.35 3.40
N ILE A 161 -19.21 6.72 4.68
CA ILE A 161 -18.01 6.77 5.53
C ILE A 161 -17.17 5.48 5.53
N LYS A 162 -17.82 4.32 5.24
CA LYS A 162 -17.17 3.00 5.18
C LYS A 162 -16.46 2.71 3.85
N SER A 163 -16.76 3.46 2.79
CA SER A 163 -16.34 3.20 1.41
C SER A 163 -15.85 4.45 0.69
N LEU A 164 -15.41 5.46 1.43
CA LEU A 164 -14.82 6.67 0.87
C LEU A 164 -13.55 6.37 0.07
N VAL A 165 -13.16 7.31 -0.79
CA VAL A 165 -11.90 7.28 -1.53
C VAL A 165 -10.79 8.04 -0.79
N GLY A 166 -9.55 7.97 -1.27
CA GLY A 166 -8.39 8.57 -0.61
C GLY A 166 -8.56 10.06 -0.28
N LYS A 167 -9.01 10.85 -1.27
CA LYS A 167 -9.23 12.30 -1.09
C LYS A 167 -10.22 12.62 0.03
N ASP A 168 -11.30 11.83 0.14
CA ASP A 168 -12.34 12.05 1.14
C ASP A 168 -11.82 11.71 2.54
N PHE A 169 -11.03 10.64 2.67
CA PHE A 169 -10.37 10.31 3.94
C PHE A 169 -9.33 11.36 4.36
N LYS A 170 -8.65 11.99 3.39
CA LYS A 170 -7.73 13.10 3.68
C LYS A 170 -8.49 14.28 4.28
N VAL A 171 -9.61 14.68 3.66
CA VAL A 171 -10.49 15.72 4.19
C VAL A 171 -11.02 15.33 5.57
N LEU A 172 -11.50 14.10 5.73
CA LEU A 172 -12.02 13.56 6.98
C LEU A 172 -11.03 13.74 8.14
N VAL A 173 -9.76 13.38 7.94
CA VAL A 173 -8.72 13.53 8.98
C VAL A 173 -8.43 14.99 9.30
N GLN A 174 -8.41 15.87 8.29
CA GLN A 174 -8.14 17.30 8.50
C GLN A 174 -9.25 17.99 9.32
N VAL A 175 -10.51 17.60 9.11
CA VAL A 175 -11.65 18.18 9.83
C VAL A 175 -12.01 17.41 11.11
N ALA A 176 -11.37 16.26 11.36
CA ALA A 176 -11.71 15.36 12.46
C ALA A 176 -11.73 16.00 13.85
N PRO A 177 -10.74 16.82 14.24
CA PRO A 177 -10.73 17.47 15.55
C PRO A 177 -11.96 18.33 15.84
N PHE A 178 -12.53 18.94 14.79
CA PHE A 178 -13.63 19.90 14.90
C PHE A 178 -15.00 19.25 14.76
N THR A 179 -15.09 18.16 14.00
CA THR A 179 -16.37 17.55 13.63
C THR A 179 -16.62 16.25 14.38
N PHE A 180 -15.63 15.35 14.47
CA PHE A 180 -15.80 13.99 14.99
C PHE A 180 -15.57 13.86 16.50
N PHE A 181 -14.69 14.66 17.10
CA PHE A 181 -14.19 14.42 18.46
C PHE A 181 -15.28 14.39 19.54
N LYS A 182 -16.40 15.12 19.34
CA LYS A 182 -17.56 15.10 20.24
C LYS A 182 -18.14 13.70 20.41
N TYR A 183 -18.13 12.89 19.35
CA TYR A 183 -18.76 11.57 19.32
C TYR A 183 -17.83 10.42 19.72
N LEU A 184 -16.58 10.74 20.08
CA LEU A 184 -15.58 9.74 20.44
C LEU A 184 -15.47 9.62 21.97
N THR A 185 -15.30 8.38 22.44
CA THR A 185 -14.85 8.13 23.82
C THR A 185 -13.46 8.73 24.05
N PRO A 186 -13.05 9.00 25.30
CA PRO A 186 -11.72 9.55 25.59
C PRO A 186 -10.57 8.76 24.95
N GLU A 187 -10.66 7.43 24.93
CA GLU A 187 -9.65 6.55 24.36
C GLU A 187 -9.60 6.65 22.83
N HIS A 188 -10.77 6.64 22.17
CA HIS A 188 -10.84 6.81 20.73
C HIS A 188 -10.40 8.21 20.31
N ARG A 189 -10.70 9.24 21.11
CA ARG A 189 -10.23 10.61 20.89
C ARG A 189 -8.70 10.69 20.96
N ALA A 190 -8.06 9.96 21.87
CA ALA A 190 -6.60 9.88 21.93
C ALA A 190 -5.99 9.24 20.67
N ILE A 191 -6.58 8.15 20.16
CA ILE A 191 -6.17 7.53 18.89
C ILE A 191 -6.31 8.52 17.73
N TRP A 192 -7.47 9.17 17.60
CA TRP A 192 -7.71 10.14 16.52
C TRP A 192 -6.82 11.37 16.64
N THR A 193 -6.47 11.80 17.86
CA THR A 193 -5.50 12.87 18.08
C THR A 193 -4.12 12.48 17.58
N ALA A 194 -3.65 11.27 17.91
CA ALA A 194 -2.38 10.76 17.40
C ALA A 194 -2.40 10.61 15.87
N LEU A 195 -3.52 10.14 15.30
CA LEU A 195 -3.73 10.03 13.86
C LEU A 195 -3.64 11.40 13.16
N CYS A 196 -4.35 12.41 13.67
CA CYS A 196 -4.38 13.75 13.08
C CYS A 196 -3.02 14.45 13.16
N LYS A 197 -2.18 14.09 14.14
CA LYS A 197 -0.79 14.55 14.22
C LYS A 197 0.13 13.80 13.26
N LEU A 198 -0.04 12.48 13.10
CA LEU A 198 0.80 11.64 12.25
C LEU A 198 0.59 11.87 10.75
N VAL A 199 -0.67 11.96 10.29
CA VAL A 199 -0.98 12.05 8.85
C VAL A 199 -0.28 13.24 8.15
N PRO A 200 -0.20 14.45 8.73
CA PRO A 200 0.59 15.55 8.18
C PRO A 200 2.07 15.20 7.93
N PHE A 201 2.71 14.44 8.82
CA PHE A 201 4.10 14.01 8.61
C PHE A 201 4.23 13.03 7.44
N ILE A 202 3.25 12.13 7.26
CA ILE A 202 3.24 11.16 6.15
C ILE A 202 3.11 11.87 4.80
N PHE A 203 2.25 12.89 4.72
CA PHE A 203 1.91 13.57 3.46
C PHE A 203 2.65 14.90 3.28
N VAL A 204 3.79 15.07 3.95
CA VAL A 204 4.67 16.23 3.73
C VAL A 204 5.21 16.21 2.30
N THR A 205 5.25 17.37 1.65
CA THR A 205 5.75 17.49 0.27
C THR A 205 7.22 17.89 0.21
N LYS A 206 7.75 18.51 1.28
CA LYS A 206 9.13 18.96 1.39
C LYS A 206 9.66 18.72 2.80
N ILE A 207 10.81 18.08 2.91
CA ILE A 207 11.51 17.85 4.19
C ILE A 207 12.76 18.74 4.19
N ASN A 208 12.79 19.75 5.08
CA ASN A 208 13.93 20.66 5.20
C ASN A 208 15.07 20.06 6.02
N ASN A 209 14.74 19.33 7.09
CA ASN A 209 15.70 18.66 7.96
C ASN A 209 15.30 17.18 8.09
N MET A 210 16.03 16.30 7.41
CA MET A 210 15.74 14.87 7.40
C MET A 210 15.90 14.25 8.80
N LYS A 211 16.92 14.64 9.56
CA LYS A 211 17.17 14.08 10.90
C LYS A 211 16.04 14.41 11.86
N GLU A 212 15.63 15.68 11.90
CA GLU A 212 14.52 16.12 12.75
C GLU A 212 13.19 15.48 12.33
N HIS A 213 12.91 15.46 11.02
CA HIS A 213 11.70 14.84 10.49
C HIS A 213 11.64 13.35 10.85
N GLN A 214 12.75 12.62 10.75
CA GLN A 214 12.83 11.22 11.14
C GLN A 214 12.55 11.00 12.63
N THR A 215 13.15 11.81 13.51
CA THR A 215 12.89 11.73 14.95
C THR A 215 11.42 11.97 15.26
N GLN A 216 10.84 13.03 14.68
CA GLN A 216 9.43 13.38 14.91
C GLN A 216 8.48 12.34 14.31
N LEU A 217 8.72 11.88 13.09
CA LEU A 217 7.91 10.85 12.43
C LEU A 217 7.91 9.55 13.23
N LYS A 218 9.08 9.05 13.65
CA LYS A 218 9.18 7.85 14.48
C LYS A 218 8.42 8.01 15.79
N ALA A 219 8.55 9.16 16.46
CA ALA A 219 7.81 9.44 17.69
C ALA A 219 6.28 9.47 17.46
N GLN A 220 5.80 10.09 16.37
CA GLN A 220 4.37 10.12 16.04
C GLN A 220 3.84 8.71 15.69
N ILE A 221 4.60 7.91 14.95
CA ILE A 221 4.25 6.51 14.65
C ILE A 221 4.15 5.71 15.95
N GLN A 222 5.17 5.77 16.81
CA GLN A 222 5.18 5.06 18.09
C GLN A 222 4.00 5.47 18.98
N ASN A 223 3.71 6.77 19.10
CA ASN A 223 2.56 7.26 19.83
C ASN A 223 1.25 6.73 19.24
N PHE A 224 1.08 6.78 17.92
CA PHE A 224 -0.13 6.25 17.27
C PHE A 224 -0.33 4.76 17.52
N ILE A 225 0.72 3.95 17.33
CA ILE A 225 0.68 2.50 17.61
C ILE A 225 0.36 2.24 19.07
N TYR A 226 1.00 2.96 20.00
CA TYR A 226 0.73 2.85 21.44
C TYR A 226 -0.75 3.14 21.77
N GLN A 227 -1.32 4.23 21.25
CA GLN A 227 -2.74 4.55 21.49
C GLN A 227 -3.67 3.46 20.93
N CYS A 228 -3.35 2.90 19.75
CA CYS A 228 -4.14 1.82 19.17
C CYS A 228 -4.09 0.55 20.03
N VAL A 229 -2.88 0.10 20.41
CA VAL A 229 -2.65 -1.10 21.21
C VAL A 229 -3.33 -0.99 22.58
N LYS A 230 -3.25 0.18 23.22
CA LYS A 230 -3.88 0.46 24.52
C LYS A 230 -5.38 0.17 24.52
N VAL A 231 -6.07 0.47 23.42
CA VAL A 231 -7.51 0.19 23.27
C VAL A 231 -7.74 -1.26 22.81
N THR A 232 -7.05 -1.70 21.77
CA THR A 232 -7.16 -3.07 21.25
C THR A 232 -5.97 -3.46 20.37
N GLY A 233 -5.42 -4.66 20.60
CA GLY A 233 -4.41 -5.26 19.71
C GLY A 233 -4.95 -5.74 18.36
N GLN A 234 -6.26 -5.66 18.10
CA GLN A 234 -6.83 -6.13 16.83
C GLN A 234 -6.28 -5.36 15.61
N TRP A 235 -5.98 -4.07 15.78
CA TRP A 235 -5.46 -3.22 14.71
C TRP A 235 -4.04 -3.62 14.30
N VAL A 236 -3.28 -4.09 15.29
CA VAL A 236 -1.88 -4.50 15.19
C VAL A 236 -1.74 -5.59 14.14
N LYS A 237 -2.54 -6.66 14.15
CA LYS A 237 -2.47 -7.76 13.14
C LYS A 237 -2.68 -7.33 11.67
N LYS A 238 -3.12 -6.09 11.39
CA LYS A 238 -3.33 -5.66 9.99
C LYS A 238 -1.98 -5.29 9.35
N PRO A 239 -1.64 -5.83 8.16
CA PRO A 239 -0.35 -5.57 7.49
C PRO A 239 -0.02 -4.09 7.33
N LYS A 240 -1.04 -3.23 7.16
CA LYS A 240 -0.87 -1.78 7.00
C LYS A 240 -0.27 -1.10 8.24
N PHE A 241 -0.54 -1.60 9.45
CA PHE A 241 0.10 -1.08 10.67
C PHE A 241 1.58 -1.49 10.75
N HIS A 242 1.93 -2.67 10.24
CA HIS A 242 3.32 -3.12 10.17
C HIS A 242 4.09 -2.31 9.12
N HIS A 243 3.53 -2.15 7.92
CA HIS A 243 4.13 -1.33 6.86
C HIS A 243 4.37 0.12 7.29
N LEU A 244 3.52 0.69 8.15
CA LEU A 244 3.74 2.03 8.70
C LEU A 244 5.06 2.13 9.47
N LEU A 245 5.52 1.07 10.14
CA LEU A 245 6.77 1.07 10.91
C LEU A 245 8.01 1.23 10.02
N HIS A 246 7.92 0.82 8.75
CA HIS A 246 8.99 0.92 7.76
C HIS A 246 8.99 2.25 6.97
N LEU A 247 7.92 3.06 7.10
CA LEU A 247 7.83 4.35 6.41
C LEU A 247 9.03 5.28 6.69
N PRO A 248 9.58 5.38 7.92
CA PRO A 248 10.80 6.14 8.19
C PRO A 248 11.99 5.72 7.32
N GLU A 249 12.24 4.42 7.16
CA GLU A 249 13.35 3.90 6.35
C GLU A 249 13.19 4.27 4.88
N PHE A 250 11.96 4.15 4.35
CA PHE A 250 11.67 4.55 2.98
C PHE A 250 11.78 6.05 2.76
N ILE A 251 11.36 6.88 3.72
CA ILE A 251 11.52 8.33 3.61
C ILE A 251 13.01 8.74 3.65
N LEU A 252 13.82 8.03 4.44
CA LEU A 252 15.26 8.27 4.46
C LEU A 252 15.92 7.98 3.11
N ARG A 253 15.46 6.91 2.45
CA ARG A 253 16.04 6.44 1.18
C ARG A 253 15.52 7.18 -0.04
N PHE A 254 14.21 7.43 -0.10
CA PHE A 254 13.53 7.93 -1.30
C PHE A 254 13.04 9.39 -1.17
N GLY A 255 13.23 10.02 -0.01
CA GLY A 255 12.72 11.36 0.26
C GLY A 255 11.25 11.36 0.71
N PRO A 256 10.54 12.50 0.61
CA PRO A 256 9.14 12.59 1.02
C PRO A 256 8.27 11.50 0.36
N ALA A 257 7.29 10.97 1.10
CA ALA A 257 6.48 9.85 0.62
C ALA A 257 5.66 10.14 -0.64
N SER A 258 5.45 11.42 -0.96
CA SER A 258 4.85 11.85 -2.22
C SER A 258 5.67 11.46 -3.46
N LEU A 259 6.98 11.20 -3.33
CA LEU A 259 7.86 10.86 -4.44
C LEU A 259 7.74 9.40 -4.89
N PHE A 260 7.39 8.51 -3.95
CA PHE A 260 7.20 7.07 -4.20
C PHE A 260 5.74 6.61 -4.04
N SER A 261 4.81 7.56 -3.98
CA SER A 261 3.38 7.25 -4.04
C SER A 261 2.99 6.77 -5.44
N THR A 262 2.27 5.66 -5.51
CA THR A 262 1.74 5.06 -6.74
C THR A 262 0.55 5.83 -7.32
N GLU A 263 -0.05 6.78 -6.59
CA GLU A 263 -1.26 7.52 -7.01
C GLU A 263 -1.08 8.22 -8.36
N LYS A 264 0.12 8.76 -8.62
CA LYS A 264 0.46 9.33 -9.94
C LYS A 264 0.40 8.28 -11.04
N PHE A 265 0.87 7.06 -10.75
CA PHE A 265 0.84 5.94 -11.68
C PHE A 265 -0.59 5.41 -11.90
N GLU A 266 -1.40 5.37 -10.85
CA GLU A 266 -2.81 4.96 -10.95
C GLU A 266 -3.65 5.92 -11.80
N SER A 267 -3.33 7.22 -11.80
CA SER A 267 -4.01 8.21 -12.63
C SER A 267 -3.92 7.87 -14.13
N PHE A 268 -2.83 7.20 -14.56
CA PHE A 268 -2.68 6.74 -15.93
C PHE A 268 -3.60 5.58 -16.30
N ASN A 269 -4.17 4.86 -15.34
CA ASN A 269 -5.18 3.84 -15.65
C ASN A 269 -6.41 4.46 -16.32
N GLY A 270 -6.76 5.69 -15.95
CA GLY A 270 -7.83 6.44 -16.63
C GLY A 270 -7.47 6.74 -18.09
N VAL A 271 -6.24 7.18 -18.34
CA VAL A 271 -5.72 7.46 -19.69
C VAL A 271 -5.71 6.18 -20.54
N MET A 272 -5.20 5.07 -20.01
CA MET A 272 -5.18 3.79 -20.71
C MET A 272 -6.58 3.27 -21.02
N ARG A 273 -7.53 3.36 -20.07
CA ARG A 273 -8.93 2.98 -20.31
C ARG A 273 -9.57 3.85 -21.39
N ASN A 274 -9.32 5.15 -21.37
CA ASN A 274 -9.85 6.07 -22.37
C ASN A 274 -9.31 5.75 -23.76
N ALA A 275 -8.00 5.53 -23.88
CA ALA A 275 -7.36 5.11 -25.13
C ALA A 275 -7.91 3.76 -25.64
N SER A 276 -8.19 2.82 -24.73
CA SER A 276 -8.81 1.54 -25.08
C SER A 276 -10.25 1.70 -25.60
N ILE A 277 -11.09 2.49 -24.90
CA ILE A 277 -12.49 2.73 -25.27
C ILE A 277 -12.60 3.36 -26.66
N HIS A 278 -11.70 4.30 -26.97
CA HIS A 278 -11.70 5.06 -28.22
C HIS A 278 -10.78 4.48 -29.31
N SER A 279 -10.15 3.33 -29.08
CA SER A 279 -9.39 2.63 -30.13
C SER A 279 -10.31 2.01 -31.19
N ASN A 280 -9.79 1.80 -32.39
CA ASN A 280 -10.51 1.05 -33.44
C ASN A 280 -10.62 -0.46 -33.13
N ARG A 281 -10.01 -0.89 -32.01
CA ARG A 281 -9.96 -2.26 -31.46
C ARG A 281 -9.34 -3.32 -32.36
N GLN A 282 -8.71 -2.94 -33.48
CA GLN A 282 -7.99 -3.86 -34.35
C GLN A 282 -6.62 -4.24 -33.75
N SER A 283 -5.97 -3.28 -33.08
CA SER A 283 -4.74 -3.53 -32.32
C SER A 283 -4.70 -2.68 -31.05
N PRO A 284 -5.50 -3.03 -30.02
CA PRO A 284 -5.63 -2.23 -28.81
C PRO A 284 -4.29 -1.96 -28.11
N SER A 285 -3.37 -2.92 -28.13
CA SER A 285 -2.03 -2.78 -27.54
C SER A 285 -1.20 -1.71 -28.25
N ARG A 286 -1.21 -1.70 -29.59
CA ARG A 286 -0.50 -0.72 -30.41
C ARG A 286 -1.11 0.68 -30.25
N ASP A 287 -2.44 0.77 -30.28
CA ASP A 287 -3.15 2.05 -30.19
C ASP A 287 -2.95 2.70 -28.81
N ILE A 288 -3.02 1.90 -27.74
CA ILE A 288 -2.70 2.36 -26.38
C ILE A 288 -1.24 2.80 -26.31
N ALA A 289 -0.30 2.02 -26.84
CA ALA A 289 1.13 2.36 -26.79
C ALA A 289 1.45 3.67 -27.54
N ILE A 290 0.86 3.89 -28.72
CA ILE A 290 1.03 5.13 -29.49
C ILE A 290 0.42 6.33 -28.76
N THR A 291 -0.78 6.16 -28.20
CA THR A 291 -1.48 7.21 -27.46
C THR A 291 -0.78 7.55 -26.13
N PHE A 292 -0.12 6.57 -25.52
CA PHE A 292 0.50 6.69 -24.21
C PHE A 292 1.97 7.15 -24.25
N GLY A 293 2.67 6.93 -25.36
CA GLY A 293 4.09 7.29 -25.55
C GLY A 293 4.42 8.76 -25.20
N PRO A 294 3.69 9.76 -25.73
CA PRO A 294 3.95 11.19 -25.44
C PRO A 294 3.73 11.58 -23.97
N THR A 295 2.79 10.91 -23.30
CA THR A 295 2.40 11.18 -21.90
C THR A 295 3.43 10.63 -20.89
N LEU A 296 4.24 9.64 -21.29
CA LEU A 296 5.34 9.10 -20.48
C LEU A 296 6.55 10.03 -20.46
N CYS A 297 6.95 10.57 -21.61
CA CYS A 297 8.12 11.45 -21.72
C CYS A 297 8.01 12.73 -20.90
N THR A 298 6.79 13.22 -20.67
CA THR A 298 6.56 14.40 -19.81
C THR A 298 6.58 14.07 -18.32
N ALA A 299 6.36 12.81 -17.93
CA ALA A 299 6.44 12.32 -16.55
C ALA A 299 7.87 11.84 -16.16
N GLU A 300 8.74 11.58 -17.14
CA GLU A 300 10.13 11.15 -16.93
C GLU A 300 10.98 12.12 -16.10
N SER A 301 10.62 13.41 -16.11
CA SER A 301 11.29 14.45 -15.33
C SER A 301 10.96 14.45 -13.84
N ALA A 302 10.00 13.64 -13.35
CA ALA A 302 9.43 13.81 -12.01
C ALA A 302 9.58 12.65 -11.00
N SER A 303 10.05 11.45 -11.35
CA SER A 303 10.38 10.42 -10.34
C SER A 303 11.25 9.28 -10.88
N ARG A 304 12.58 9.41 -10.70
CA ARG A 304 13.55 8.34 -11.06
C ARG A 304 13.44 7.08 -10.18
N ALA A 305 12.75 7.14 -9.04
CA ALA A 305 12.77 6.07 -8.04
C ALA A 305 11.77 4.93 -8.31
N VAL A 306 10.64 5.21 -8.97
CA VAL A 306 9.59 4.19 -9.26
C VAL A 306 9.69 3.67 -10.70
N GLN A 307 10.47 4.34 -11.55
CA GLN A 307 10.57 4.04 -12.99
C GLN A 307 11.31 2.73 -13.31
N CYS A 308 12.21 2.26 -12.45
CA CYS A 308 12.98 1.05 -12.76
C CYS A 308 12.10 -0.21 -12.89
N THR A 309 10.98 -0.24 -12.18
CA THR A 309 10.07 -1.40 -12.13
C THR A 309 9.13 -1.49 -13.34
N GLN A 310 8.73 -0.37 -13.94
CA GLN A 310 7.81 -0.37 -15.11
C GLN A 310 8.51 -0.28 -16.47
N PHE A 311 9.68 0.36 -16.56
CA PHE A 311 10.37 0.53 -17.86
C PHE A 311 10.82 -0.81 -18.48
N LYS A 312 11.10 -1.83 -17.65
CA LYS A 312 11.46 -3.17 -18.12
C LYS A 312 10.24 -4.02 -18.56
N MET A 313 9.04 -3.74 -18.04
CA MET A 313 7.80 -4.40 -18.46
C MET A 313 7.42 -4.06 -19.92
N LEU A 314 7.67 -2.83 -20.35
CA LEU A 314 7.44 -2.40 -21.74
C LEU A 314 8.51 -2.90 -22.72
N ARG A 315 9.74 -3.18 -22.26
CA ARG A 315 10.77 -3.85 -23.09
C ARG A 315 10.44 -5.33 -23.34
N ALA A 316 9.84 -6.01 -22.36
CA ALA A 316 9.39 -7.41 -22.52
C ALA A 316 8.24 -7.56 -23.54
N LEU A 317 7.42 -6.52 -23.72
CA LEU A 317 6.34 -6.51 -24.73
C LEU A 317 6.80 -6.15 -26.15
N ARG A 318 8.10 -5.88 -26.36
CA ARG A 318 8.68 -5.61 -27.70
C ARG A 318 9.37 -6.82 -28.33
N VAL A 319 9.42 -7.96 -27.64
CA VAL A 319 10.07 -9.20 -28.13
C VAL A 319 9.06 -10.37 -28.20
N GLN A 320 7.78 -10.10 -28.44
CA GLN A 320 6.81 -11.12 -28.85
C GLN A 320 6.08 -10.70 -30.12
#